data_AF-A0A2U1MVN4-F1
#
_entry.id   AF-A0A2U1MVN4-F1
#
_cell.length_a   1.000
_cell.length_b   1.000
_cell.length_c   1.000
_cell.angle_alpha   90.00
_cell.angle_beta   90.00
_cell.angle_gamma   90.00
#
_symmetry.space_group_name_H-M   'P 1'
#
loop_
_entity.id
_entity.type
_entity.pdbx_description
1 polymer ?
#
loop_
_entity_poly.entity_id
_entity_poly.type
_entity_poly.pdbx_seq_one_letter_code
_entity_poly.pdbx_strand_id
1 'polypeptide(L)'
;MDTWYRTMGGNCEFSVKALKQMVNLKILGEEADMDETKWCKYIPNKVSVFTWRLKHGRLHVRCLLDRYGMDLDTTLCPVCNEVIESLDHYFVSCCKAKSL
;
A
#
# COMPACT_ATOMS: atom_id res chain seq x y z
N MET A 1 21.82 11.52 18.49
CA MET A 1 20.83 10.79 19.29
C MET A 1 19.48 11.42 19.02
N ASP A 2 18.59 10.70 18.33
CA ASP A 2 17.25 11.20 18.03
C ASP A 2 16.41 11.21 19.31
N THR A 3 15.89 12.39 19.66
CA THR A 3 15.05 12.60 20.83
C THR A 3 13.64 12.90 20.37
N TRP A 4 12.70 11.99 20.69
CA TRP A 4 11.29 12.12 20.34
C TRP A 4 10.52 12.79 21.47
N TYR A 5 10.05 14.02 21.27
CA TYR A 5 9.13 14.68 22.20
C TYR A 5 7.68 14.40 21.80
N ARG A 6 6.85 14.05 22.79
CA ARG A 6 5.40 13.92 22.60
C ARG A 6 4.77 15.29 22.77
N THR A 7 4.29 15.90 21.69
CA THR A 7 3.45 17.10 21.81
C THR A 7 2.06 16.66 22.26
N MET A 8 1.78 16.72 23.57
CA MET A 8 0.51 16.32 24.17
C MET A 8 -0.23 17.53 24.72
N GLY A 9 -1.53 17.62 24.41
CA GLY A 9 -2.47 18.56 25.03
C GLY A 9 -3.40 17.84 26.00
N GLY A 10 -3.62 18.46 27.17
CA GLY A 10 -4.74 18.22 28.09
C GLY A 10 -4.80 16.88 28.81
N ASN A 11 -5.08 15.80 28.07
CA ASN A 11 -5.51 14.51 28.64
C ASN A 11 -4.60 13.32 28.28
N CYS A 12 -3.46 13.59 27.63
CA CYS A 12 -2.30 12.70 27.51
C CYS A 12 -2.53 11.20 27.16
N GLU A 13 -3.54 10.86 26.37
CA GLU A 13 -3.69 9.50 25.84
C GLU A 13 -3.43 9.48 24.33
N PHE A 14 -2.40 8.74 23.92
CA PHE A 14 -2.12 8.53 22.50
C PHE A 14 -3.17 7.61 21.91
N SER A 15 -3.96 8.12 20.97
CA SER A 15 -4.88 7.32 20.19
C SER A 15 -4.48 7.32 18.73
N VAL A 16 -4.31 6.12 18.16
CA VAL A 16 -4.14 5.92 16.71
C VAL A 16 -5.28 6.59 15.93
N LYS A 17 -6.49 6.62 16.49
CA LYS A 17 -7.65 7.30 15.89
C LYS A 17 -7.42 8.80 15.76
N ALA A 18 -7.00 9.46 16.84
CA ALA A 18 -6.74 10.90 16.85
C ALA A 18 -5.56 11.28 15.93
N LEU A 19 -4.47 10.51 15.96
CA LEU A 19 -3.34 10.73 15.06
C LEU A 19 -3.76 10.56 13.59
N LYS A 20 -4.49 9.49 13.27
CA LYS A 20 -4.99 9.24 11.92
C LYS A 20 -5.86 10.39 11.43
N GLN A 21 -6.77 10.91 12.26
CA GLN A 21 -7.60 12.07 11.92
C GLN A 21 -6.75 13.31 11.62
N MET A 22 -5.76 13.63 12.46
CA MET A 22 -4.87 14.77 12.22
C MET A 22 -4.06 14.63 10.92
N VAL A 23 -3.53 13.44 10.64
CA VAL A 23 -2.76 13.17 9.42
C VAL A 23 -3.67 13.28 8.18
N ASN A 24 -4.86 12.69 8.24
CA ASN A 24 -5.83 12.73 7.16
C ASN A 24 -6.24 14.18 6.83
N LEU A 25 -6.60 14.98 7.83
CA LEU A 25 -6.94 16.40 7.62
C LEU A 25 -5.79 17.19 6.99
N LYS A 26 -4.55 16.92 7.40
CA LYS A 26 -3.37 17.61 6.86
C LYS A 26 -2.97 17.18 5.45
N ILE A 27 -3.11 15.90 5.10
CA ILE A 27 -2.67 15.37 3.79
C ILE A 27 -3.76 15.47 2.73
N LEU A 28 -5.02 15.22 3.11
CA LEU A 28 -6.13 15.02 2.18
C LEU A 28 -7.21 16.12 2.29
N GLY A 29 -7.10 17.06 3.23
CA GLY A 29 -8.08 18.16 3.42
C GLY A 29 -9.40 17.70 4.05
N GLU A 30 -10.45 18.53 3.98
CA GLU A 30 -11.78 18.19 4.55
C GLU A 30 -12.46 17.02 3.80
N GLU A 31 -12.04 16.75 2.57
CA GLU A 31 -12.53 15.62 1.76
C GLU A 31 -11.89 14.27 2.14
N ALA A 32 -10.93 14.26 3.06
CA ALA A 32 -10.22 13.06 3.52
C ALA A 32 -11.14 11.95 4.05
N ASP A 33 -12.31 12.34 4.57
CA ASP A 33 -13.30 11.42 5.15
C ASP A 33 -14.22 10.79 4.09
N MET A 34 -14.19 11.28 2.84
CA MET A 34 -14.99 10.70 1.74
C MET A 34 -14.41 9.39 1.20
N ASP A 35 -13.09 9.16 1.32
CA ASP A 35 -12.44 7.90 0.93
C ASP A 35 -12.26 6.97 2.14
N GLU A 36 -13.28 6.93 3.00
CA GLU A 36 -13.35 5.94 4.06
C GLU A 36 -13.24 4.56 3.42
N THR A 37 -12.15 3.85 3.70
CA THR A 37 -11.93 2.50 3.17
C THR A 37 -13.03 1.58 3.71
N LYS A 38 -14.13 1.47 2.97
CA LYS A 38 -15.27 0.64 3.35
C LYS A 38 -14.85 -0.82 3.21
N TRP A 39 -14.50 -1.41 4.34
CA TRP A 39 -14.20 -2.83 4.42
C TRP A 39 -15.49 -3.63 4.23
N CYS A 40 -15.53 -4.44 3.17
CA CYS A 40 -16.62 -5.38 2.97
C CYS A 40 -16.54 -6.45 4.07
N LYS A 41 -17.56 -6.52 4.93
CA LYS A 41 -17.61 -7.46 6.06
C LYS A 41 -17.74 -8.93 5.62
N TYR A 42 -18.14 -9.17 4.38
CA TYR A 42 -18.37 -10.51 3.83
C TYR A 42 -17.11 -11.16 3.26
N ILE A 43 -16.02 -10.40 3.06
CA ILE A 43 -14.76 -10.95 2.56
C ILE A 43 -13.74 -11.06 3.69
N PRO A 44 -12.86 -12.08 3.68
CA PRO A 44 -11.77 -12.15 4.63
C PRO A 44 -10.91 -10.89 4.62
N ASN A 45 -10.46 -10.44 5.80
CA ASN A 45 -9.62 -9.25 5.96
C ASN A 45 -8.38 -9.27 5.05
N LYS A 46 -7.80 -10.45 4.79
CA LYS A 46 -6.65 -10.60 3.89
C LYS A 46 -6.97 -10.18 2.45
N VAL A 47 -8.14 -10.57 1.94
CA VAL A 47 -8.59 -10.21 0.58
C VAL A 47 -8.84 -8.71 0.49
N SER A 48 -9.53 -8.16 1.49
CA SER A 48 -9.73 -6.74 1.68
C SER A 48 -8.41 -5.95 1.60
N VAL A 49 -7.42 -6.30 2.42
CA VAL A 49 -6.11 -5.62 2.46
C VAL A 49 -5.37 -5.78 1.14
N PHE A 50 -5.44 -6.97 0.52
CA PHE A 50 -4.84 -7.20 -0.80
C PHE A 50 -5.43 -6.27 -1.85
N THR A 51 -6.75 -6.18 -1.96
CA THR A 51 -7.44 -5.30 -2.90
C THR A 51 -7.10 -3.83 -2.66
N TRP A 52 -7.04 -3.40 -1.40
CA TRP A 52 -6.60 -2.05 -1.06
C TRP A 52 -5.16 -1.78 -1.53
N ARG A 53 -4.22 -2.70 -1.26
CA ARG A 53 -2.84 -2.57 -1.72
C ARG A 53 -2.75 -2.54 -3.25
N LEU A 54 -3.52 -3.38 -3.93
CA LEU A 54 -3.58 -3.43 -5.39
C LEU A 54 -4.05 -2.08 -5.96
N LYS A 55 -5.19 -1.56 -5.48
CA LYS A 55 -5.77 -0.28 -5.92
C LYS A 55 -4.79 0.88 -5.76
N HIS A 56 -4.02 0.90 -4.67
CA HIS A 56 -3.08 1.98 -4.39
C HIS A 56 -1.67 1.77 -4.95
N GLY A 57 -1.41 0.72 -5.75
CA GLY A 57 -0.06 0.45 -6.27
C GLY A 57 0.95 0.17 -5.16
N ARG A 58 0.51 -0.52 -4.10
CA ARG A 58 1.30 -0.84 -2.89
C ARG A 58 1.61 -2.33 -2.77
N LEU A 59 1.53 -3.07 -3.87
CA LEU A 59 2.04 -4.44 -3.92
C LEU A 59 3.51 -4.43 -4.34
N HIS A 60 4.25 -5.43 -3.88
CA HIS A 60 5.69 -5.51 -4.07
C HIS A 60 6.02 -6.19 -5.40
N VAL A 61 5.71 -5.53 -6.53
CA VAL A 61 6.20 -5.95 -7.85
C VAL A 61 7.52 -5.24 -8.17
N ARG A 62 8.47 -5.91 -8.82
CA ARG A 62 9.83 -5.42 -9.03
C ARG A 62 9.90 -4.03 -9.67
N CYS A 63 9.01 -3.69 -10.62
CA CYS A 63 9.02 -2.35 -11.21
C CYS A 63 8.70 -1.23 -10.21
N LEU A 64 7.86 -1.50 -9.19
CA LEU A 64 7.57 -0.54 -8.15
C LEU A 64 8.71 -0.45 -7.14
N LEU A 65 9.32 -1.59 -6.82
CA LEU A 65 10.47 -1.65 -5.91
C LEU A 65 11.68 -0.89 -6.47
N ASP A 66 11.99 -1.10 -7.75
CA ASP A 66 13.02 -0.36 -8.49
C ASP A 66 12.73 1.15 -8.50
N ARG A 67 11.47 1.53 -8.77
CA ARG A 67 11.03 2.93 -8.69
C ARG A 67 11.21 3.55 -7.30
N TYR A 68 11.11 2.76 -6.22
CA TYR A 68 11.37 3.21 -4.86
C TYR A 68 12.87 3.21 -4.49
N GLY A 69 13.75 2.90 -5.44
CA GLY A 69 15.20 2.91 -5.27
C GLY A 69 15.73 1.68 -4.53
N MET A 70 14.98 0.58 -4.51
CA MET A 70 15.53 -0.68 -4.01
C MET A 70 16.40 -1.32 -5.07
N ASP A 71 17.60 -1.73 -4.67
CA ASP A 71 18.54 -2.44 -5.53
C ASP A 71 18.03 -3.86 -5.79
N LEU A 72 17.86 -4.20 -7.05
CA LEU A 72 17.32 -5.47 -7.52
C LEU A 72 18.24 -6.02 -8.61
N ASP A 73 18.53 -7.32 -8.55
CA ASP A 73 19.30 -8.00 -9.59
C ASP A 73 18.61 -7.92 -10.98
N THR A 74 17.28 -7.84 -10.99
CA THR A 74 16.49 -7.73 -12.22
C THR A 74 15.09 -7.17 -11.93
N THR A 75 14.55 -6.45 -12.91
CA THR A 75 13.15 -5.98 -12.91
C THR A 75 12.20 -6.89 -13.69
N LEU A 76 12.72 -7.98 -14.28
CA LEU A 76 11.92 -8.95 -15.03
C LEU A 76 10.95 -9.71 -14.11
N CYS A 77 9.83 -10.16 -14.68
CA CYS A 77 8.82 -10.95 -14.00
C CYS A 77 9.41 -12.28 -13.52
N PRO A 78 9.27 -12.64 -12.23
CA PRO A 78 9.84 -13.88 -11.70
C PRO A 78 9.17 -15.14 -12.28
N VAL A 79 7.98 -15.01 -12.87
CA VAL A 79 7.22 -16.13 -13.45
C VAL A 79 7.66 -16.41 -14.89
N CYS A 80 7.68 -15.39 -15.76
CA CYS A 80 8.06 -15.57 -17.16
C CYS A 80 9.55 -15.38 -17.43
N ASN A 81 10.21 -14.49 -16.69
CA ASN A 81 11.57 -13.99 -16.88
C ASN A 81 11.84 -13.31 -18.23
N GLU A 82 10.79 -12.81 -18.90
CA GLU A 82 10.88 -12.20 -20.24
C GLU A 82 10.47 -10.72 -20.26
N VAL A 83 9.49 -10.34 -19.44
CA VAL A 83 8.90 -8.99 -19.43
C VAL A 83 9.06 -8.38 -18.04
N ILE A 84 9.20 -7.06 -17.95
CA ILE A 84 9.25 -6.32 -16.67
C ILE A 84 8.04 -6.69 -15.79
N GLU A 85 8.29 -6.94 -14.51
CA GLU A 85 7.25 -7.24 -13.53
C GLU A 85 6.44 -5.99 -13.17
N SER A 86 5.37 -5.74 -13.92
CA SER A 86 4.32 -4.79 -13.55
C SER A 86 3.12 -5.49 -12.92
N LEU A 87 2.23 -4.72 -12.28
CA LEU A 87 0.96 -5.26 -11.78
C LEU A 87 0.11 -5.88 -12.90
N ASP A 88 0.02 -5.20 -14.04
CA ASP A 88 -0.70 -5.72 -15.21
C ASP A 88 -0.07 -7.02 -15.70
N HIS A 89 1.25 -7.04 -15.85
CA HIS A 89 1.94 -8.25 -16.29
C HIS A 89 1.75 -9.40 -15.31
N TYR A 90 2.04 -9.18 -14.03
CA TYR A 90 1.99 -10.21 -13.00
C TYR A 90 0.59 -10.82 -12.84
N PHE A 91 -0.48 -10.00 -12.87
CA PHE A 91 -1.84 -10.47 -12.60
C PHE A 91 -2.69 -10.73 -13.85
N VAL A 92 -2.40 -10.11 -15.00
CA VAL A 92 -3.34 -10.06 -16.13
C VAL A 92 -2.71 -10.52 -17.44
N SER A 93 -1.45 -10.19 -17.75
CA SER A 93 -0.88 -10.42 -19.09
C SER A 93 0.26 -11.45 -19.15
N CYS A 94 0.79 -11.93 -18.01
CA CYS A 94 1.82 -12.96 -18.00
C CYS A 94 1.30 -14.29 -18.55
N CYS A 95 1.85 -14.72 -19.68
CA CYS A 95 1.44 -15.95 -20.37
C CYS A 95 1.67 -17.20 -19.50
N LYS A 96 2.81 -17.27 -18.80
CA LYS A 96 3.12 -18.42 -17.93
C LYS A 96 2.25 -18.42 -16.66
N ALA A 97 1.92 -17.25 -16.10
CA ALA A 97 1.05 -17.16 -14.92
C ALA A 97 -0.40 -17.56 -15.23
N LYS A 98 -0.90 -17.26 -16.44
CA LYS A 98 -2.25 -17.66 -16.89
C LYS A 98 -2.44 -19.17 -17.01
N SER A 99 -1.36 -19.92 -17.17
CA SER A 99 -1.39 -21.37 -17.37
C SER A 99 -1.18 -22.16 -16.08
N LEU A 100 -1.05 -21.48 -14.94
CA LEU A 100 -1.03 -22.07 -13.59
C LEU A 100 -2.46 -22.20 -13.04
#